data_AF-A0A9D6KPB0-F1
#
_entry.id   AF-A0A9D6KPB0-F1
#
_cell.length_a   1.000
_cell.length_b   1.000
_cell.length_c   1.000
_cell.angle_alpha   90.00
_cell.angle_beta   90.00
_cell.angle_gamma   90.00
#
_symmetry.space_group_name_H-M   'P 1'
#
loop_
_entity.id
_entity.type
_entity.pdbx_description
1 polymer ?
#
loop_
_entity_poly.entity_id
_entity_poly.type
_entity_poly.pdbx_seq_one_letter_code
_entity_poly.pdbx_strand_id
1 'polypeptide(L)'
;MLSASQLLDALLERARSVTATETVAVTTALGRVLAVPQTSAITVPPLDNSAMDGYAVRVADVAAAGMKLPVSQRILAGTVGQSLRPATAARIFTGAPVPPGADAVLMQEYCYAEGDDVVINALPRPGENIRRAGEDIEAGAQVLAAGTRIGAAEMGLAASVGLAELPVFRRLKVACFFTGDELVTPGVPLAPGQIYNSNRYTLAGLISSLGCELVDLGIVPDTLEATEAALARAAREADVVITSGGVSVGEADYVKAAVEKLGRIEMWKVAMKPGKPLVYGRVNDADFIGLPGNPVSAFVTFCLFVRPFLLKRMGAGNVLYRAFPVKADFDWSKPGARREFLRARIQNTGGVAIYPNQSSGVLTSCAWADGLVDIEIGQTVRPGDWVRFIPFAELLS
;
A
#
# COMPACT_ATOMS: atom_id res chain seq x y z
N MET A 1 14.38 21.34 18.82
CA MET A 1 13.11 20.74 18.38
C MET A 1 13.39 20.17 17.00
N LEU A 2 13.05 18.91 16.74
CA LEU A 2 13.28 18.30 15.43
C LEU A 2 12.22 18.79 14.44
N SER A 3 12.60 18.90 13.17
CA SER A 3 11.61 18.97 12.09
C SER A 3 10.89 17.62 11.95
N ALA A 4 9.73 17.61 11.28
CA ALA A 4 9.01 16.36 11.01
C ALA A 4 9.89 15.39 10.21
N SER A 5 10.62 15.86 9.19
CA SER A 5 11.52 15.01 8.40
C SER A 5 12.66 14.42 9.23
N GLN A 6 13.33 15.23 10.07
CA GLN A 6 14.40 14.75 10.94
C GLN A 6 13.91 13.69 11.95
N LEU A 7 12.69 13.84 12.45
CA LEU A 7 12.07 12.85 13.33
C LEU A 7 11.84 11.52 12.61
N LEU A 8 11.31 11.59 11.39
CA LEU A 8 11.05 10.41 10.57
C LEU A 8 12.36 9.68 10.24
N ASP A 9 13.39 10.40 9.81
CA ASP A 9 14.70 9.82 9.50
C ASP A 9 15.29 9.11 10.72
N ALA A 10 15.27 9.76 11.89
CA ALA A 10 15.76 9.17 13.15
C ALA A 10 14.99 7.88 13.51
N LEU A 11 13.67 7.85 13.32
CA LEU A 11 12.88 6.62 13.54
C LEU A 11 13.26 5.51 12.58
N LEU A 12 13.38 5.82 11.29
CA LEU A 12 13.69 4.83 10.25
C LEU A 12 15.09 4.22 10.43
N GLU A 13 16.06 4.99 10.95
CA GLU A 13 17.38 4.48 11.33
C GLU A 13 17.32 3.42 12.44
N ARG A 14 16.31 3.49 13.31
CA ARG A 14 16.10 2.55 14.43
C ARG A 14 15.26 1.33 14.04
N ALA A 15 14.49 1.42 12.96
CA ALA A 15 13.59 0.39 12.48
C ALA A 15 14.34 -0.80 11.84
N ARG A 16 14.81 -1.75 12.67
CA ARG A 16 15.44 -2.99 12.18
C ARG A 16 14.41 -4.01 11.73
N SER A 17 14.42 -4.38 10.46
CA SER A 17 13.46 -5.32 9.89
C SER A 17 13.49 -6.68 10.60
N VAL A 18 12.32 -7.32 10.71
CA VAL A 18 12.24 -8.73 11.07
C VAL A 18 12.97 -9.56 10.02
N THR A 19 13.70 -10.58 10.46
CA THR A 19 14.51 -11.43 9.57
C THR A 19 13.91 -12.81 9.35
N ALA A 20 13.02 -13.24 10.25
CA ALA A 20 12.33 -14.51 10.13
C ALA A 20 11.35 -14.48 8.94
N THR A 21 11.41 -15.51 8.12
CA THR A 21 10.58 -15.69 6.92
C THR A 21 9.67 -16.89 7.07
N GLU A 22 8.61 -16.90 6.28
CA GLU A 22 7.71 -18.04 6.10
C GLU A 22 7.22 -18.09 4.66
N THR A 23 6.80 -19.26 4.20
CA THR A 23 6.21 -19.44 2.88
C THR A 23 4.70 -19.48 3.01
N VAL A 24 3.99 -18.69 2.21
CA VAL A 24 2.53 -18.63 2.23
C VAL A 24 1.96 -18.79 0.83
N ALA A 25 0.78 -19.38 0.71
CA ALA A 25 0.05 -19.43 -0.55
C ALA A 25 -0.23 -18.01 -1.08
N VAL A 26 -0.14 -17.80 -2.39
CA VAL A 26 -0.41 -16.50 -3.04
C VAL A 26 -1.76 -15.95 -2.61
N THR A 27 -2.79 -16.79 -2.46
CA THR A 27 -4.14 -16.42 -2.02
C THR A 27 -4.20 -15.79 -0.62
N THR A 28 -3.16 -15.98 0.20
CA THR A 28 -3.05 -15.43 1.56
C THR A 28 -1.90 -14.43 1.72
N ALA A 29 -1.24 -14.07 0.61
CA ALA A 29 -0.06 -13.21 0.59
C ALA A 29 -0.39 -11.70 0.60
N LEU A 30 -1.66 -11.31 0.47
CA LEU A 30 -2.07 -9.91 0.46
C LEU A 30 -1.57 -9.15 1.71
N GLY A 31 -0.91 -8.01 1.48
CA GLY A 31 -0.36 -7.15 2.53
C GLY A 31 0.94 -7.66 3.17
N ARG A 32 1.41 -8.87 2.81
CA ARG A 32 2.70 -9.41 3.26
C ARG A 32 3.85 -8.73 2.51
N VAL A 33 5.05 -8.81 3.07
CA VAL A 33 6.26 -8.29 2.43
C VAL A 33 7.12 -9.44 1.95
N LEU A 34 7.44 -9.42 0.65
CA LEU A 34 8.25 -10.45 0.00
C LEU A 34 9.68 -10.43 0.54
N ALA A 35 10.18 -11.58 0.99
CA ALA A 35 11.51 -11.68 1.60
C ALA A 35 12.63 -11.92 0.57
N VAL A 36 12.30 -12.59 -0.53
CA VAL A 36 13.25 -13.00 -1.58
C VAL A 36 12.67 -12.59 -2.94
N PRO A 37 13.45 -12.01 -3.87
CA PRO A 37 12.95 -11.69 -5.20
C PRO A 37 12.42 -12.95 -5.88
N GLN A 38 11.34 -12.80 -6.66
CA GLN A 38 10.77 -13.89 -7.46
C GLN A 38 11.11 -13.69 -8.93
N THR A 39 11.43 -14.79 -9.59
CA THR A 39 11.69 -14.85 -11.03
C THR A 39 10.62 -15.68 -11.72
N SER A 40 10.36 -15.38 -12.99
CA SER A 40 9.49 -16.22 -13.82
C SER A 40 10.26 -17.43 -14.33
N ALA A 41 9.68 -18.64 -14.23
CA ALA A 41 10.22 -19.83 -14.88
C ALA A 41 9.78 -19.96 -16.35
N ILE A 42 8.83 -19.13 -16.78
CA ILE A 42 8.21 -19.18 -18.10
C ILE A 42 8.34 -17.86 -18.84
N THR A 43 8.18 -17.93 -20.15
CA THR A 43 8.04 -16.77 -21.02
C THR A 43 6.55 -16.43 -21.16
N VAL A 44 6.21 -15.13 -21.12
CA VAL A 44 4.83 -14.63 -21.23
C VAL A 44 4.75 -13.60 -22.38
N PRO A 45 3.90 -13.85 -23.40
CA PRO A 45 3.28 -15.13 -23.71
C PRO A 45 4.33 -16.21 -24.07
N PRO A 46 4.03 -17.50 -23.92
CA PRO A 46 5.00 -18.58 -24.19
C PRO A 46 5.26 -18.82 -25.69
N LEU A 47 4.34 -18.40 -26.54
CA LEU A 47 4.39 -18.48 -27.99
C LEU A 47 3.85 -17.18 -28.58
N ASP A 48 4.26 -16.86 -29.80
CA ASP A 48 3.61 -15.81 -30.58
C ASP A 48 2.10 -16.09 -30.66
N ASN A 49 1.27 -15.12 -30.29
CA ASN A 49 -0.17 -15.32 -30.23
C ASN A 49 -0.95 -14.16 -30.86
N SER A 50 -2.21 -14.43 -31.20
CA SER A 50 -3.07 -13.44 -31.82
C SER A 50 -3.51 -12.37 -30.82
N ALA A 51 -3.34 -11.10 -31.18
CA ALA A 51 -3.86 -9.97 -30.42
C ALA A 51 -5.38 -9.78 -30.61
N MET A 52 -5.96 -10.33 -31.69
CA MET A 52 -7.34 -10.07 -32.12
C MET A 52 -8.03 -11.36 -32.61
N ASP A 53 -9.36 -11.34 -32.68
CA ASP A 53 -10.13 -12.37 -33.38
C ASP A 53 -10.10 -12.09 -34.89
N GLY A 54 -9.75 -13.11 -35.68
CA GLY A 54 -9.34 -12.83 -37.05
C GLY A 54 -8.92 -14.03 -37.86
N TYR A 55 -8.03 -13.77 -38.83
CA TYR A 55 -7.45 -14.76 -39.71
C TYR A 55 -5.94 -14.60 -39.73
N ALA A 56 -5.22 -15.64 -39.31
CA ALA A 56 -3.78 -15.73 -39.47
C ALA A 56 -3.47 -16.08 -40.93
N VAL A 57 -2.58 -15.31 -41.53
CA VAL A 57 -2.23 -15.39 -42.96
C VAL A 57 -0.73 -15.26 -43.16
N ARG A 58 -0.30 -15.59 -44.37
CA ARG A 58 0.98 -15.17 -44.92
C ARG A 58 0.76 -13.87 -45.68
N VAL A 59 1.50 -12.82 -45.35
CA VAL A 59 1.43 -11.52 -46.03
C VAL A 59 1.62 -11.69 -47.54
N ALA A 60 2.53 -12.57 -47.95
CA ALA A 60 2.80 -12.88 -49.36
C ALA A 60 1.59 -13.48 -50.12
N ASP A 61 0.64 -14.09 -49.41
CA ASP A 61 -0.53 -14.73 -50.02
C ASP A 61 -1.73 -13.75 -50.15
N VAL A 62 -1.62 -12.52 -49.62
CA VAL A 62 -2.64 -11.46 -49.70
C VAL A 62 -2.11 -10.29 -50.51
N ALA A 63 -2.07 -10.43 -51.84
CA ALA A 63 -1.52 -9.42 -52.75
C ALA A 63 -2.43 -8.18 -52.95
N ALA A 64 -3.72 -8.30 -52.69
CA ALA A 64 -4.71 -7.23 -52.86
C ALA A 64 -5.88 -7.41 -51.88
N ALA A 65 -6.60 -6.31 -51.59
CA ALA A 65 -7.89 -6.39 -50.92
C ALA A 65 -8.91 -7.14 -51.80
N GLY A 66 -9.78 -7.92 -51.15
CA GLY A 66 -10.71 -8.83 -51.80
C GLY A 66 -10.13 -10.22 -52.10
N MET A 67 -8.89 -10.52 -51.65
CA MET A 67 -8.29 -11.84 -51.85
C MET A 67 -9.10 -12.91 -51.11
N LYS A 68 -9.40 -14.01 -51.81
CA LYS A 68 -10.14 -15.16 -51.28
C LYS A 68 -9.17 -16.29 -50.97
N LEU A 69 -9.11 -16.72 -49.70
CA LEU A 69 -8.25 -17.80 -49.23
C LEU A 69 -9.07 -18.91 -48.56
N PRO A 70 -8.80 -20.20 -48.83
CA PRO A 70 -9.43 -21.30 -48.10
C PRO A 70 -9.00 -21.30 -46.62
N VAL A 71 -9.97 -21.53 -45.73
CA VAL A 71 -9.72 -21.63 -44.29
C VAL A 71 -9.26 -23.05 -43.96
N SER A 72 -7.94 -23.22 -43.77
CA SER A 72 -7.33 -24.54 -43.59
C SER A 72 -7.50 -25.12 -42.18
N GLN A 73 -7.75 -24.28 -41.19
CA GLN A 73 -7.90 -24.67 -39.79
C GLN A 73 -8.56 -23.56 -38.97
N ARG A 74 -9.02 -23.95 -37.78
CA ARG A 74 -9.56 -23.07 -36.76
C ARG A 74 -8.79 -23.27 -35.45
N ILE A 75 -8.24 -22.21 -34.89
CA ILE A 75 -7.35 -22.25 -33.72
C ILE A 75 -7.96 -21.43 -32.59
N LEU A 76 -8.40 -22.11 -31.54
CA LEU A 76 -8.98 -21.50 -30.33
C LEU A 76 -7.88 -21.23 -29.29
N ALA A 77 -8.13 -20.30 -28.37
CA ALA A 77 -7.28 -20.13 -27.20
C ALA A 77 -7.14 -21.46 -26.44
N GLY A 78 -5.92 -21.78 -26.01
CA GLY A 78 -5.61 -23.07 -25.36
C GLY A 78 -5.32 -24.23 -26.32
N THR A 79 -5.40 -24.03 -27.65
CA THR A 79 -5.03 -25.04 -28.65
C THR A 79 -3.91 -24.52 -29.56
N VAL A 80 -3.05 -25.42 -30.05
CA VAL A 80 -1.99 -25.08 -31.01
C VAL A 80 -2.40 -25.57 -32.40
N GLY A 81 -2.33 -24.69 -33.39
CA GLY A 81 -2.61 -25.03 -34.79
C GLY A 81 -1.48 -25.81 -35.46
N GLN A 82 -1.76 -26.34 -36.64
CA GLN A 82 -0.74 -26.91 -37.54
C GLN A 82 -0.08 -25.79 -38.35
N SER A 83 1.08 -26.07 -38.96
CA SER A 83 1.72 -25.11 -39.87
C SER A 83 0.76 -24.63 -40.96
N LEU A 84 0.72 -23.32 -41.19
CA LEU A 84 -0.15 -22.72 -42.19
C LEU A 84 0.36 -23.06 -43.59
N ARG A 85 -0.49 -23.69 -44.41
CA ARG A 85 -0.16 -24.02 -45.79
C ARG A 85 -0.13 -22.74 -46.63
N PRO A 86 0.78 -22.61 -47.61
CA PRO A 86 0.76 -21.51 -48.58
C PRO A 86 -0.62 -21.34 -49.25
N ALA A 87 -1.00 -20.09 -49.50
CA ALA A 87 -2.27 -19.70 -50.09
C ALA A 87 -3.50 -20.18 -49.28
N THR A 88 -3.40 -20.26 -47.95
CA THR A 88 -4.51 -20.56 -47.05
C THR A 88 -4.55 -19.57 -45.88
N ALA A 89 -5.69 -19.49 -45.19
CA ALA A 89 -5.85 -18.75 -43.95
C ALA A 89 -6.18 -19.70 -42.79
N ALA A 90 -5.86 -19.30 -41.56
CA ALA A 90 -6.34 -19.97 -40.35
C ALA A 90 -7.27 -19.04 -39.58
N ARG A 91 -8.51 -19.48 -39.30
CA ARG A 91 -9.39 -18.76 -38.40
C ARG A 91 -8.80 -18.82 -37.00
N ILE A 92 -8.44 -17.69 -36.42
CA ILE A 92 -7.73 -17.61 -35.14
C ILE A 92 -8.45 -16.67 -34.19
N PHE A 93 -8.40 -16.98 -32.90
CA PHE A 93 -9.01 -16.18 -31.84
C PHE A 93 -7.94 -15.60 -30.93
N THR A 94 -8.29 -14.52 -30.23
CA THR A 94 -7.41 -13.77 -29.35
C THR A 94 -6.75 -14.68 -28.31
N GLY A 95 -5.43 -14.57 -28.16
CA GLY A 95 -4.62 -15.39 -27.27
C GLY A 95 -4.25 -16.78 -27.81
N ALA A 96 -4.83 -17.21 -28.94
CA ALA A 96 -4.42 -18.45 -29.59
C ALA A 96 -3.03 -18.31 -30.23
N PRO A 97 -2.13 -19.31 -30.08
CA PRO A 97 -0.82 -19.31 -30.75
C PRO A 97 -0.94 -19.18 -32.27
N VAL A 98 -0.13 -18.30 -32.85
CA VAL A 98 -0.03 -18.12 -34.30
C VAL A 98 0.60 -19.37 -34.91
N PRO A 99 -0.04 -20.01 -35.92
CA PRO A 99 0.48 -21.22 -36.50
C PRO A 99 1.81 -20.94 -37.23
N PRO A 100 2.80 -21.86 -37.16
CA PRO A 100 4.05 -21.70 -37.88
C PRO A 100 3.81 -21.44 -39.37
N GLY A 101 4.51 -20.46 -39.92
CA GLY A 101 4.35 -20.05 -41.32
C GLY A 101 3.39 -18.89 -41.54
N ALA A 102 2.51 -18.55 -40.59
CA ALA A 102 1.79 -17.27 -40.63
C ALA A 102 2.68 -16.14 -40.11
N ASP A 103 2.57 -14.95 -40.69
CA ASP A 103 3.35 -13.77 -40.33
C ASP A 103 2.49 -12.51 -40.10
N ALA A 104 1.16 -12.62 -40.19
CA ALA A 104 0.21 -11.58 -39.78
C ALA A 104 -1.14 -12.17 -39.35
N VAL A 105 -1.88 -11.43 -38.52
CA VAL A 105 -3.30 -11.70 -38.24
C VAL A 105 -4.13 -10.48 -38.63
N LEU A 106 -5.13 -10.67 -39.49
CA LEU A 106 -6.11 -9.63 -39.77
C LEU A 106 -7.38 -9.80 -38.96
N MET A 107 -7.83 -8.68 -38.41
CA MET A 107 -9.08 -8.56 -37.68
C MET A 107 -10.26 -9.03 -38.54
N GLN A 108 -11.18 -9.74 -37.93
CA GLN A 108 -12.37 -10.26 -38.61
C GLN A 108 -13.22 -9.16 -39.25
N GLU A 109 -13.16 -7.93 -38.75
CA GLU A 109 -13.86 -6.75 -39.28
C GLU A 109 -13.40 -6.39 -40.70
N TYR A 110 -12.19 -6.82 -41.09
CA TYR A 110 -11.67 -6.68 -42.45
C TYR A 110 -11.87 -7.92 -43.30
N CYS A 111 -12.61 -8.91 -42.80
CA CYS A 111 -12.80 -10.19 -43.45
C CYS A 111 -14.29 -10.58 -43.48
N TYR A 112 -14.69 -11.40 -44.43
CA TYR A 112 -15.99 -12.08 -44.35
C TYR A 112 -15.87 -13.52 -44.84
N ALA A 113 -16.62 -14.42 -44.22
CA ALA A 113 -16.63 -15.82 -44.59
C ALA A 113 -17.51 -16.03 -45.83
N GLU A 114 -17.04 -16.85 -46.76
CA GLU A 114 -17.75 -17.22 -47.98
C GLU A 114 -17.60 -18.73 -48.22
N GLY A 115 -18.49 -19.53 -47.62
CA GLY A 115 -18.35 -20.99 -47.61
C GLY A 115 -17.19 -21.44 -46.72
N ASP A 116 -16.31 -22.27 -47.27
CA ASP A 116 -15.08 -22.74 -46.61
C ASP A 116 -13.89 -21.77 -46.78
N ASP A 117 -14.13 -20.64 -47.44
CA ASP A 117 -13.14 -19.61 -47.72
C ASP A 117 -13.38 -18.35 -46.87
N VAL A 118 -12.34 -17.51 -46.77
CA VAL A 118 -12.42 -16.14 -46.26
C VAL A 118 -12.01 -15.16 -47.34
N VAL A 119 -12.79 -14.08 -47.47
CA VAL A 119 -12.40 -12.92 -48.27
C VAL A 119 -11.77 -11.88 -47.36
N ILE A 120 -10.58 -11.42 -47.71
CA ILE A 120 -9.78 -10.48 -46.94
C ILE A 120 -9.75 -9.13 -47.65
N ASN A 121 -10.37 -8.10 -47.05
CA ASN A 121 -10.56 -6.78 -47.64
C ASN A 121 -9.52 -5.74 -47.22
N ALA A 122 -8.43 -6.15 -46.57
CA ALA A 122 -7.33 -5.28 -46.20
C ALA A 122 -5.98 -5.97 -46.47
N LEU A 123 -4.94 -5.17 -46.72
CA LEU A 123 -3.59 -5.69 -46.91
C LEU A 123 -2.90 -5.86 -45.55
N PRO A 124 -2.44 -7.07 -45.19
CA PRO A 124 -1.71 -7.29 -43.94
C PRO A 124 -0.29 -6.74 -44.00
N ARG A 125 0.23 -6.31 -42.84
CA ARG A 125 1.66 -6.02 -42.65
C ARG A 125 2.35 -7.14 -41.86
N PRO A 126 3.63 -7.43 -42.11
CA PRO A 126 4.38 -8.38 -41.30
C PRO A 126 4.33 -8.03 -39.81
N GLY A 127 3.97 -9.01 -38.98
CA GLY A 127 3.81 -8.89 -37.53
C GLY A 127 2.50 -8.26 -37.06
N GLU A 128 1.58 -7.90 -37.97
CA GLU A 128 0.33 -7.24 -37.60
C GLU A 128 -0.54 -8.11 -36.70
N ASN A 129 -0.98 -7.55 -35.57
CA ASN A 129 -1.77 -8.21 -34.54
C ASN A 129 -1.16 -9.52 -34.00
N ILE A 130 0.18 -9.66 -34.04
CA ILE A 130 0.90 -10.76 -33.39
C ILE A 130 1.62 -10.20 -32.16
N ARG A 131 1.26 -10.72 -31.00
CA ARG A 131 2.05 -10.54 -29.77
C ARG A 131 3.17 -11.55 -29.75
N ARG A 132 4.40 -11.09 -29.55
CA ARG A 132 5.58 -11.96 -29.61
C ARG A 132 5.77 -12.72 -28.32
N ALA A 133 6.29 -13.95 -28.42
CA ALA A 133 6.71 -14.69 -27.25
C ALA A 133 7.68 -13.85 -26.41
N GLY A 134 7.38 -13.71 -25.12
CA GLY A 134 8.22 -12.97 -24.17
C GLY A 134 8.16 -11.46 -24.28
N GLU A 135 7.22 -10.89 -25.03
CA GLU A 135 7.09 -9.43 -25.10
C GLU A 135 6.75 -8.77 -23.75
N ASP A 136 6.20 -9.52 -22.80
CA ASP A 136 5.93 -9.07 -21.43
C ASP A 136 7.01 -9.57 -20.45
N ILE A 137 7.21 -10.89 -20.39
CA ILE A 137 8.15 -11.52 -19.44
C ILE A 137 8.98 -12.59 -20.14
N GLU A 138 10.30 -12.53 -20.01
CA GLU A 138 11.20 -13.61 -20.41
C GLU A 138 11.44 -14.59 -19.25
N ALA A 139 11.61 -15.87 -19.56
CA ALA A 139 12.01 -16.86 -18.56
C ALA A 139 13.35 -16.44 -17.90
N GLY A 140 13.38 -16.49 -16.57
CA GLY A 140 14.50 -16.03 -15.75
C GLY A 140 14.41 -14.56 -15.33
N ALA A 141 13.52 -13.76 -15.91
CA ALA A 141 13.34 -12.37 -15.50
C ALA A 141 12.80 -12.27 -14.07
N GLN A 142 13.29 -11.28 -13.31
CA GLN A 142 12.74 -10.96 -11.99
C GLN A 142 11.38 -10.27 -12.16
N VAL A 143 10.32 -10.88 -11.62
CA VAL A 143 8.95 -10.34 -11.69
C VAL A 143 8.55 -9.58 -10.43
N LEU A 144 9.12 -9.93 -9.27
CA LEU A 144 8.89 -9.24 -8.00
C LEU A 144 10.20 -9.07 -7.24
N ALA A 145 10.49 -7.86 -6.75
CA ALA A 145 11.68 -7.59 -5.95
C ALA A 145 11.46 -7.92 -4.46
N ALA A 146 12.50 -8.34 -3.74
CA ALA A 146 12.44 -8.41 -2.28
C ALA A 146 12.11 -7.04 -1.67
N GLY A 147 11.36 -7.05 -0.57
CA GLY A 147 10.82 -5.84 0.06
C GLY A 147 9.55 -5.30 -0.60
N THR A 148 9.06 -5.89 -1.70
CA THR A 148 7.75 -5.56 -2.26
C THR A 148 6.65 -5.95 -1.29
N ARG A 149 5.78 -4.99 -0.97
CA ARG A 149 4.54 -5.27 -0.25
C ARG A 149 3.50 -5.75 -1.24
N ILE A 150 3.00 -6.96 -1.04
CA ILE A 150 2.21 -7.71 -2.01
C ILE A 150 0.78 -7.14 -2.04
N GLY A 151 0.39 -6.53 -3.16
CA GLY A 151 -0.97 -6.13 -3.48
C GLY A 151 -1.65 -7.11 -4.44
N ALA A 152 -2.86 -6.75 -4.90
CA ALA A 152 -3.63 -7.59 -5.81
C ALA A 152 -2.93 -7.78 -7.17
N ALA A 153 -2.25 -6.73 -7.67
CA ALA A 153 -1.50 -6.80 -8.93
C ALA A 153 -0.31 -7.76 -8.80
N GLU A 154 0.45 -7.68 -7.71
CA GLU A 154 1.58 -8.57 -7.45
C GLU A 154 1.14 -10.02 -7.27
N MET A 155 0.00 -10.27 -6.61
CA MET A 155 -0.60 -11.60 -6.54
C MET A 155 -0.98 -12.13 -7.93
N GLY A 156 -1.59 -11.29 -8.76
CA GLY A 156 -1.94 -11.64 -10.14
C GLY A 156 -0.71 -11.96 -10.99
N LEU A 157 0.34 -11.16 -10.86
CA LEU A 157 1.62 -11.37 -11.55
C LEU A 157 2.31 -12.67 -11.08
N ALA A 158 2.37 -12.92 -9.77
CA ALA A 158 2.93 -14.16 -9.24
C ALA A 158 2.16 -15.39 -9.79
N ALA A 159 0.83 -15.34 -9.76
CA ALA A 159 -0.01 -16.41 -10.27
C ALA A 159 0.11 -16.60 -11.79
N SER A 160 0.24 -15.51 -12.57
CA SER A 160 0.33 -15.59 -14.04
C SER A 160 1.59 -16.30 -14.52
N VAL A 161 2.67 -16.28 -13.72
CA VAL A 161 3.91 -17.02 -13.99
C VAL A 161 3.99 -18.36 -13.25
N GLY A 162 2.90 -18.80 -12.62
CA GLY A 162 2.77 -20.12 -12.01
C GLY A 162 3.29 -20.24 -10.57
N LEU A 163 3.58 -19.13 -9.88
CA LEU A 163 3.96 -19.17 -8.46
C LEU A 163 2.72 -19.43 -7.61
N ALA A 164 2.67 -20.58 -6.93
CA ALA A 164 1.59 -20.94 -6.01
C ALA A 164 1.81 -20.37 -4.60
N GLU A 165 3.07 -20.17 -4.21
CA GLU A 165 3.47 -19.71 -2.88
C GLU A 165 4.55 -18.64 -2.98
N LEU A 166 4.65 -17.78 -1.97
CA LEU A 166 5.62 -16.70 -1.88
C LEU A 166 6.37 -16.74 -0.55
N PRO A 167 7.71 -16.60 -0.56
CA PRO A 167 8.50 -16.44 0.65
C PRO A 167 8.36 -15.01 1.17
N VAL A 168 7.76 -14.83 2.34
CA VAL A 168 7.46 -13.54 2.94
C VAL A 168 8.10 -13.41 4.32
N PHE A 169 8.33 -12.19 4.78
CA PHE A 169 8.67 -11.97 6.19
C PHE A 169 7.48 -12.32 7.07
N ARG A 170 7.71 -12.91 8.25
CA ARG A 170 6.65 -13.17 9.24
C ARG A 170 5.91 -11.88 9.59
N ARG A 171 4.66 -12.01 10.06
CA ARG A 171 3.92 -10.83 10.56
C ARG A 171 4.67 -10.16 11.70
N LEU A 172 4.71 -8.83 11.67
CA LEU A 172 5.22 -8.01 12.75
C LEU A 172 4.20 -8.02 13.88
N LYS A 173 4.63 -8.34 15.10
CA LYS A 173 3.78 -8.31 16.29
C LYS A 173 3.85 -6.95 16.95
N VAL A 174 2.70 -6.33 17.17
CA VAL A 174 2.60 -4.99 17.76
C VAL A 174 1.69 -5.06 18.98
N ALA A 175 2.25 -4.79 20.15
CA ALA A 175 1.49 -4.71 21.39
C ALA A 175 1.01 -3.28 21.65
N CYS A 176 -0.24 -3.13 22.09
CA CYS A 176 -0.82 -1.85 22.47
C CYS A 176 -1.36 -1.87 23.89
N PHE A 177 -1.12 -0.80 24.65
CA PHE A 177 -1.80 -0.53 25.91
C PHE A 177 -2.08 0.96 26.08
N PHE A 178 -2.97 1.29 27.00
CA PHE A 178 -3.47 2.65 27.18
C PHE A 178 -3.51 2.99 28.67
N THR A 179 -3.02 4.16 29.06
CA THR A 179 -3.04 4.61 30.44
C THR A 179 -3.93 5.84 30.60
N GLY A 180 -4.56 5.96 31.77
CA GLY A 180 -5.46 7.05 32.12
C GLY A 180 -6.68 6.53 32.87
N ASP A 181 -6.83 6.96 34.12
CA ASP A 181 -7.97 6.59 34.97
C ASP A 181 -9.31 7.15 34.45
N GLU A 182 -9.27 8.14 33.56
CA GLU A 182 -10.44 8.65 32.85
C GLU A 182 -10.97 7.66 31.79
N LEU A 183 -10.16 6.69 31.36
CA LEU A 183 -10.47 5.87 30.19
C LEU A 183 -11.44 4.74 30.52
N VAL A 184 -12.48 4.61 29.69
CA VAL A 184 -13.50 3.56 29.79
C VAL A 184 -13.69 2.87 28.44
N THR A 185 -14.06 1.59 28.47
CA THR A 185 -14.39 0.83 27.26
C THR A 185 -15.82 1.15 26.81
N PRO A 186 -16.07 1.41 25.50
CA PRO A 186 -17.41 1.52 24.94
C PRO A 186 -18.36 0.40 25.38
N GLY A 187 -19.60 0.78 25.73
CA GLY A 187 -20.62 -0.13 26.27
C GLY A 187 -20.77 -0.04 27.80
N VAL A 188 -19.81 0.55 28.50
CA VAL A 188 -19.89 0.85 29.94
C VAL A 188 -20.30 2.32 30.15
N PRO A 189 -21.34 2.64 30.96
CA PRO A 189 -21.71 4.03 31.24
C PRO A 189 -20.56 4.84 31.84
N LEU A 190 -20.40 6.08 31.39
CA LEU A 190 -19.37 6.99 31.90
C LEU A 190 -19.76 7.56 33.28
N ALA A 191 -18.84 7.45 34.24
CA ALA A 191 -18.90 8.27 35.45
C ALA A 191 -18.42 9.71 35.15
N PRO A 192 -18.73 10.69 36.01
CA PRO A 192 -18.19 12.04 35.88
C PRO A 192 -16.67 12.05 35.77
N GLY A 193 -16.14 12.77 34.77
CA GLY A 193 -14.70 12.85 34.49
C GLY A 193 -14.15 11.75 33.60
N GLN A 194 -14.94 10.73 33.25
CA GLN A 194 -14.52 9.65 32.36
C GLN A 194 -14.83 9.94 30.89
N ILE A 195 -14.04 9.34 30.00
CA ILE A 195 -14.18 9.36 28.55
C ILE A 195 -13.96 7.97 27.96
N TYR A 196 -14.54 7.71 26.80
CA TYR A 196 -14.27 6.45 26.10
C TYR A 196 -12.89 6.46 25.44
N ASN A 197 -12.18 5.32 25.55
CA ASN A 197 -10.87 5.14 24.93
C ASN A 197 -10.98 4.95 23.41
N SER A 198 -11.06 6.06 22.67
CA SER A 198 -11.11 6.04 21.20
C SER A 198 -9.78 5.68 20.52
N ASN A 199 -8.64 5.94 21.19
CA ASN A 199 -7.32 5.65 20.63
C ASN A 199 -7.06 4.14 20.50
N ARG A 200 -7.61 3.34 21.42
CA ARG A 200 -7.57 1.87 21.33
C ARG A 200 -8.09 1.34 20.01
N TYR A 201 -9.29 1.76 19.63
CA TYR A 201 -9.93 1.33 18.39
C TYR A 201 -9.25 1.92 17.15
N THR A 202 -8.82 3.17 17.24
CA THR A 202 -8.09 3.84 16.16
C THR A 202 -6.78 3.12 15.85
N LEU A 203 -5.96 2.85 16.86
CA LEU A 203 -4.67 2.17 16.69
C LEU A 203 -4.84 0.70 16.32
N ALA A 204 -5.82 0.00 16.89
CA ALA A 204 -6.13 -1.37 16.50
C ALA A 204 -6.46 -1.48 15.00
N GLY A 205 -7.29 -0.57 14.49
CA GLY A 205 -7.63 -0.50 13.07
C GLY A 205 -6.43 -0.20 12.18
N LEU A 206 -5.63 0.82 12.55
CA LEU A 206 -4.44 1.23 11.80
C LEU A 206 -3.34 0.16 11.77
N ILE A 207 -3.11 -0.55 12.87
CA ILE A 207 -2.12 -1.63 12.94
C ILE A 207 -2.57 -2.84 12.12
N SER A 208 -3.86 -3.19 12.25
CA SER A 208 -4.43 -4.33 11.52
C SER A 208 -4.49 -4.09 10.02
N SER A 209 -4.77 -2.85 9.57
CA SER A 209 -4.80 -2.51 8.14
C SER A 209 -3.42 -2.62 7.48
N LEU A 210 -2.34 -2.45 8.25
CA LEU A 210 -0.98 -2.71 7.76
C LEU A 210 -0.66 -4.20 7.62
N GLY A 211 -1.46 -5.09 8.22
CA GLY A 211 -1.24 -6.54 8.22
C GLY A 211 -0.43 -7.06 9.41
N CYS A 212 -0.19 -6.22 10.43
CA CYS A 212 0.49 -6.61 11.66
C CYS A 212 -0.41 -7.50 12.55
N GLU A 213 0.21 -8.29 13.43
CA GLU A 213 -0.49 -9.05 14.48
C GLU A 213 -0.60 -8.17 15.72
N LEU A 214 -1.82 -7.81 16.12
CA LEU A 214 -2.09 -6.94 17.27
C LEU A 214 -2.17 -7.75 18.57
N VAL A 215 -1.38 -7.36 19.57
CA VAL A 215 -1.48 -7.82 20.96
C VAL A 215 -2.11 -6.69 21.79
N ASP A 216 -3.43 -6.73 21.97
CA ASP A 216 -4.16 -5.70 22.72
C ASP A 216 -4.18 -5.99 24.22
N LEU A 217 -3.44 -5.20 24.99
CA LEU A 217 -3.36 -5.30 26.46
C LEU A 217 -4.38 -4.42 27.17
N GLY A 218 -5.17 -3.63 26.44
CA GLY A 218 -6.25 -2.82 26.99
C GLY A 218 -5.79 -1.63 27.85
N ILE A 219 -6.65 -1.24 28.79
CA ILE A 219 -6.42 -0.12 29.70
C ILE A 219 -5.61 -0.61 30.90
N VAL A 220 -4.52 0.10 31.19
CA VAL A 220 -3.61 -0.14 32.30
C VAL A 220 -3.86 0.94 33.36
N PRO A 221 -4.05 0.56 34.64
CA PRO A 221 -4.21 1.52 35.73
C PRO A 221 -3.04 2.51 35.81
N ASP A 222 -3.31 3.75 36.20
CA ASP A 222 -2.29 4.81 36.25
C ASP A 222 -1.40 4.68 37.50
N THR A 223 -0.61 3.60 37.53
CA THR A 223 0.39 3.29 38.57
C THR A 223 1.68 2.82 37.91
N LEU A 224 2.81 3.07 38.57
CA LEU A 224 4.12 2.65 38.07
C LEU A 224 4.20 1.12 37.96
N GLU A 225 3.74 0.41 38.97
CA GLU A 225 3.81 -1.06 39.04
C GLU A 225 2.99 -1.72 37.91
N ALA A 226 1.77 -1.23 37.66
CA ALA A 226 0.94 -1.76 36.58
C ALA A 226 1.54 -1.45 35.20
N THR A 227 2.09 -0.25 35.03
CA THR A 227 2.74 0.17 33.78
C THR A 227 3.99 -0.65 33.49
N GLU A 228 4.83 -0.89 34.50
CA GLU A 228 6.00 -1.78 34.38
C GLU A 228 5.60 -3.21 34.02
N ALA A 229 4.58 -3.77 34.68
CA ALA A 229 4.10 -5.11 34.40
C ALA A 229 3.55 -5.23 32.97
N ALA A 230 2.78 -4.24 32.51
CA ALA A 230 2.24 -4.18 31.16
C ALA A 230 3.35 -4.06 30.10
N LEU A 231 4.33 -3.17 30.31
CA LEU A 231 5.48 -3.00 29.41
C LEU A 231 6.33 -4.28 29.33
N ALA A 232 6.62 -4.90 30.47
CA ALA A 232 7.39 -6.14 30.51
C ALA A 232 6.66 -7.28 29.78
N ARG A 233 5.32 -7.36 29.91
CA ARG A 233 4.50 -8.30 29.16
C ARG A 233 4.51 -8.00 27.66
N ALA A 234 4.26 -6.76 27.28
CA ALA A 234 4.23 -6.29 25.90
C ALA A 234 5.55 -6.62 25.17
N ALA A 235 6.69 -6.32 25.82
CA ALA A 235 8.01 -6.55 25.24
C ALA A 235 8.40 -8.03 25.11
N ARG A 236 7.73 -8.94 25.82
CA ARG A 236 7.89 -10.40 25.64
C ARG A 236 7.02 -10.95 24.51
N GLU A 237 5.85 -10.35 24.29
CA GLU A 237 4.84 -10.85 23.35
C GLU A 237 4.92 -10.21 21.96
N ALA A 238 5.60 -9.06 21.82
CA ALA A 238 5.63 -8.27 20.59
C ALA A 238 7.01 -7.70 20.21
N ASP A 239 7.14 -7.36 18.92
CA ASP A 239 8.34 -6.73 18.35
C ASP A 239 8.38 -5.21 18.59
N VAL A 240 7.18 -4.60 18.64
CA VAL A 240 6.97 -3.17 18.85
C VAL A 240 5.86 -3.00 19.88
N VAL A 241 6.08 -2.12 20.84
CA VAL A 241 5.10 -1.73 21.86
C VAL A 241 4.68 -0.29 21.58
N ILE A 242 3.39 -0.06 21.42
CA ILE A 242 2.79 1.25 21.23
C ILE A 242 1.92 1.57 22.44
N THR A 243 2.04 2.79 22.95
CA THR A 243 1.11 3.32 23.97
C THR A 243 0.52 4.64 23.54
N SER A 244 -0.66 4.96 24.08
CA SER A 244 -1.27 6.28 23.98
C SER A 244 -1.85 6.68 25.32
N GLY A 245 -1.53 7.89 25.76
CA GLY A 245 -1.75 8.33 27.15
C GLY A 245 -0.46 8.20 27.98
N GLY A 246 -0.35 9.02 29.02
CA GLY A 246 0.77 8.98 29.98
C GLY A 246 2.18 9.09 29.38
N VAL A 247 2.40 9.88 28.32
CA VAL A 247 3.74 10.17 27.73
C VAL A 247 4.02 11.68 27.58
N SER A 248 3.34 12.48 28.39
CA SER A 248 3.50 13.91 28.54
C SER A 248 4.62 14.27 29.54
N VAL A 249 4.63 15.52 29.99
CA VAL A 249 5.56 16.07 30.99
C VAL A 249 4.90 16.26 32.36
N GLY A 250 3.82 15.52 32.63
CA GLY A 250 3.04 15.63 33.87
C GLY A 250 3.65 14.83 35.03
N GLU A 251 3.29 15.16 36.26
CA GLU A 251 3.78 14.48 37.48
C GLU A 251 3.31 13.02 37.60
N ALA A 252 2.23 12.64 36.92
CA ALA A 252 1.67 11.28 36.88
C ALA A 252 2.14 10.46 35.65
N ASP A 253 3.25 10.84 35.01
CA ASP A 253 3.71 10.17 33.78
C ASP A 253 4.56 8.91 34.08
N TYR A 254 3.88 7.82 34.45
CA TYR A 254 4.56 6.58 34.84
C TYR A 254 5.22 5.83 33.68
N VAL A 255 4.79 6.09 32.43
CA VAL A 255 5.33 5.40 31.26
C VAL A 255 6.81 5.73 31.06
N LYS A 256 7.19 7.02 31.21
CA LYS A 256 8.59 7.40 31.11
C LYS A 256 9.46 6.62 32.10
N ALA A 257 9.08 6.66 33.37
CA ALA A 257 9.84 6.01 34.44
C ALA A 257 9.92 4.48 34.24
N ALA A 258 8.81 3.86 33.83
CA ALA A 258 8.77 2.43 33.57
C ALA A 258 9.65 2.01 32.37
N VAL A 259 9.67 2.80 31.29
CA VAL A 259 10.55 2.54 30.13
C VAL A 259 12.02 2.75 30.48
N GLU A 260 12.36 3.80 31.25
CA GLU A 260 13.72 4.04 31.73
C GLU A 260 14.24 2.92 32.63
N LYS A 261 13.36 2.32 33.44
CA LYS A 261 13.72 1.16 34.29
C LYS A 261 13.92 -0.12 33.50
N LEU A 262 13.08 -0.38 32.50
CA LEU A 262 13.07 -1.63 31.73
C LEU A 262 13.92 -1.57 30.45
N GLY A 263 14.52 -0.41 30.15
CA GLY A 263 15.32 -0.21 28.95
C GLY A 263 15.79 1.22 28.79
N ARG A 264 15.45 1.86 27.66
CA ARG A 264 15.90 3.22 27.35
C ARG A 264 14.83 4.02 26.63
N ILE A 265 14.87 5.33 26.80
CA ILE A 265 13.94 6.26 26.19
C ILE A 265 14.69 7.39 25.47
N GLU A 266 14.14 7.82 24.35
CA GLU A 266 14.53 8.97 23.56
C GLU A 266 13.31 9.86 23.37
N MET A 267 13.26 10.97 24.12
CA MET A 267 12.14 11.90 24.05
C MET A 267 12.40 12.97 23.00
N TRP A 268 11.58 12.98 21.96
CA TRP A 268 11.67 13.98 20.90
C TRP A 268 10.51 14.96 20.95
N LYS A 269 10.84 16.24 20.72
CA LYS A 269 9.86 17.30 20.50
C LYS A 269 9.92 17.67 19.03
N VAL A 270 8.78 17.55 18.35
CA VAL A 270 8.65 17.86 16.93
C VAL A 270 7.91 19.17 16.73
N ALA A 271 8.38 19.97 15.77
CA ALA A 271 7.81 21.26 15.40
C ALA A 271 6.57 21.10 14.52
N MET A 272 5.58 20.33 14.98
CA MET A 272 4.35 20.06 14.23
C MET A 272 3.06 20.23 15.04
N LYS A 273 1.95 20.30 14.32
CA LYS A 273 0.59 20.34 14.85
C LYS A 273 -0.35 19.58 13.90
N PRO A 274 -1.21 18.68 14.40
CA PRO A 274 -1.21 18.12 15.76
C PRO A 274 0.00 17.18 16.01
N GLY A 275 0.23 16.74 17.25
CA GLY A 275 1.28 15.76 17.57
C GLY A 275 2.66 16.30 17.97
N LYS A 276 2.75 17.08 19.06
CA LYS A 276 4.02 17.69 19.53
C LYS A 276 5.02 16.70 20.17
N PRO A 277 4.64 15.84 21.14
CA PRO A 277 5.54 14.82 21.66
C PRO A 277 5.44 13.54 20.83
N LEU A 278 6.58 12.96 20.51
CA LEU A 278 6.70 11.56 20.12
C LEU A 278 7.84 10.97 20.94
N VAL A 279 7.55 9.86 21.60
CA VAL A 279 8.54 9.17 22.41
C VAL A 279 8.95 7.91 21.66
N TYR A 280 10.25 7.73 21.48
CA TYR A 280 10.81 6.47 21.05
C TYR A 280 11.58 5.86 22.21
N GLY A 281 11.70 4.55 22.26
CA GLY A 281 12.51 3.86 23.24
C GLY A 281 12.73 2.41 22.85
N ARG A 282 13.31 1.66 23.78
CA ARG A 282 13.44 0.22 23.68
C ARG A 282 13.22 -0.39 25.06
N VAL A 283 12.39 -1.41 25.13
CA VAL A 283 12.13 -2.18 26.35
C VAL A 283 12.60 -3.60 26.06
N ASN A 284 13.68 -4.03 26.72
CA ASN A 284 14.43 -5.22 26.31
C ASN A 284 14.79 -5.17 24.80
N ASP A 285 14.25 -6.09 24.01
CA ASP A 285 14.46 -6.16 22.55
C ASP A 285 13.35 -5.53 21.71
N ALA A 286 12.21 -5.20 22.32
CA ALA A 286 11.08 -4.58 21.63
C ALA A 286 11.29 -3.07 21.50
N ASP A 287 10.98 -2.52 20.33
CA ASP A 287 10.94 -1.08 20.15
C ASP A 287 9.72 -0.52 20.89
N PHE A 288 9.85 0.66 21.48
CA PHE A 288 8.78 1.32 22.20
C PHE A 288 8.44 2.65 21.52
N ILE A 289 7.14 2.92 21.31
CA ILE A 289 6.64 4.16 20.74
C ILE A 289 5.50 4.71 21.60
N GLY A 290 5.71 5.89 22.18
CA GLY A 290 4.70 6.61 22.94
C GLY A 290 4.02 7.69 22.11
N LEU A 291 2.71 7.53 21.89
CA LEU A 291 1.88 8.47 21.14
C LEU A 291 1.14 9.45 22.05
N PRO A 292 0.84 10.68 21.58
CA PRO A 292 0.00 11.62 22.32
C PRO A 292 -1.37 11.04 22.69
N GLY A 293 -1.94 11.45 23.82
CA GLY A 293 -3.29 11.04 24.23
C GLY A 293 -4.43 11.68 23.42
N ASN A 294 -4.21 12.85 22.82
CA ASN A 294 -5.21 13.52 22.00
C ASN A 294 -5.51 12.72 20.71
N PRO A 295 -6.77 12.37 20.40
CA PRO A 295 -7.09 11.43 19.32
C PRO A 295 -6.54 11.78 17.94
N VAL A 296 -6.68 13.03 17.51
CA VAL A 296 -6.16 13.47 16.21
C VAL A 296 -4.62 13.46 16.21
N SER A 297 -4.00 13.77 17.36
CA SER A 297 -2.55 13.71 17.48
C SER A 297 -2.04 12.28 17.38
N ALA A 298 -2.66 11.33 18.07
CA ALA A 298 -2.33 9.91 17.95
C ALA A 298 -2.46 9.42 16.50
N PHE A 299 -3.58 9.74 15.84
CA PHE A 299 -3.84 9.34 14.46
C PHE A 299 -2.81 9.92 13.47
N VAL A 300 -2.59 11.24 13.49
CA VAL A 300 -1.67 11.91 12.56
C VAL A 300 -0.22 11.48 12.81
N THR A 301 0.19 11.39 14.08
CA THR A 301 1.53 10.92 14.43
C THR A 301 1.74 9.45 14.05
N PHE A 302 0.70 8.60 14.18
CA PHE A 302 0.77 7.23 13.67
C PHE A 302 1.01 7.23 12.15
N CYS A 303 0.17 7.94 11.40
CA CYS A 303 0.22 7.96 9.94
C CYS A 303 1.58 8.44 9.40
N LEU A 304 2.12 9.51 9.99
CA LEU A 304 3.33 10.16 9.48
C LEU A 304 4.64 9.51 9.95
N PHE A 305 4.63 8.83 11.11
CA PHE A 305 5.87 8.34 11.74
C PHE A 305 5.83 6.86 12.09
N VAL A 306 4.76 6.40 12.72
CA VAL A 306 4.67 5.00 13.16
C VAL A 306 4.44 4.06 11.98
N ARG A 307 3.56 4.42 11.05
CA ARG A 307 3.33 3.64 9.83
C ARG A 307 4.63 3.38 9.05
N PRO A 308 5.41 4.41 8.63
CA PRO A 308 6.66 4.14 7.90
C PRO A 308 7.67 3.34 8.73
N PHE A 309 7.72 3.56 10.05
CA PHE A 309 8.53 2.74 10.97
C PHE A 309 8.11 1.27 10.96
N LEU A 310 6.81 0.97 11.09
CA LEU A 310 6.28 -0.40 11.06
C LEU A 310 6.50 -1.05 9.70
N LEU A 311 6.28 -0.34 8.59
CA LEU A 311 6.57 -0.85 7.24
C LEU A 311 8.05 -1.21 7.09
N LYS A 312 8.97 -0.38 7.62
CA LYS A 312 10.40 -0.69 7.61
C LYS A 312 10.72 -1.90 8.48
N ARG A 313 10.13 -2.00 9.68
CA ARG A 313 10.22 -3.18 10.56
C ARG A 313 9.68 -4.45 9.89
N MET A 314 8.68 -4.34 9.01
CA MET A 314 8.15 -5.46 8.21
C MET A 314 9.05 -5.86 7.03
N GLY A 315 10.10 -5.08 6.73
CA GLY A 315 11.02 -5.33 5.62
C GLY A 315 10.63 -4.64 4.30
N ALA A 316 9.65 -3.74 4.30
CA ALA A 316 9.20 -3.09 3.07
C ALA A 316 10.30 -2.18 2.48
N GLY A 317 10.46 -2.23 1.16
CA GLY A 317 11.46 -1.43 0.42
C GLY A 317 11.06 0.03 0.27
N ASN A 318 9.76 0.30 0.13
CA ASN A 318 9.20 1.65 0.09
C ASN A 318 8.26 1.86 1.29
N VAL A 319 8.55 2.87 2.10
CA VAL A 319 7.83 3.16 3.36
C VAL A 319 7.25 4.56 3.39
N LEU A 320 7.69 5.45 2.49
CA LEU A 320 7.30 6.85 2.49
C LEU A 320 5.97 7.04 1.75
N TYR A 321 5.14 7.94 2.28
CA TYR A 321 3.91 8.36 1.60
C TYR A 321 4.23 9.34 0.47
N ARG A 322 3.35 9.39 -0.54
CA ARG A 322 3.36 10.45 -1.54
C ARG A 322 2.44 11.59 -1.15
N ALA A 323 2.76 12.78 -1.65
CA ALA A 323 1.92 13.94 -1.54
C ALA A 323 1.82 14.62 -2.90
N PHE A 324 0.69 15.25 -3.16
CA PHE A 324 0.33 15.80 -4.44
C PHE A 324 -0.01 17.30 -4.31
N PRO A 325 0.37 18.13 -5.29
CA PRO A 325 -0.10 19.50 -5.34
C PRO A 325 -1.59 19.54 -5.68
N VAL A 326 -2.39 20.20 -4.84
CA VAL A 326 -3.84 20.38 -5.04
C VAL A 326 -4.21 21.84 -4.80
N LYS A 327 -5.23 22.35 -5.48
CA LYS A 327 -5.72 23.71 -5.29
C LYS A 327 -6.51 23.84 -3.99
N ALA A 328 -6.21 24.84 -3.17
CA ALA A 328 -6.94 25.12 -1.94
C ALA A 328 -8.32 25.75 -2.23
N ASP A 329 -9.37 25.22 -1.60
CA ASP A 329 -10.72 25.82 -1.54
C ASP A 329 -10.99 26.42 -0.16
N PHE A 330 -9.94 26.83 0.55
CA PHE A 330 -10.00 27.37 1.90
C PHE A 330 -9.03 28.54 2.08
N ASP A 331 -9.28 29.33 3.12
CA ASP A 331 -8.36 30.36 3.60
C ASP A 331 -7.64 29.87 4.87
N TRP A 332 -6.33 30.11 4.92
CA TRP A 332 -5.48 29.91 6.09
C TRP A 332 -4.58 31.13 6.27
N SER A 333 -5.17 32.20 6.77
CA SER A 333 -4.55 33.53 6.84
C SER A 333 -3.58 33.74 8.02
N LYS A 334 -3.57 32.84 9.01
CA LYS A 334 -2.70 32.97 10.20
C LYS A 334 -1.46 32.07 10.07
N PRO A 335 -0.25 32.63 9.92
CA PRO A 335 0.96 31.83 9.86
C PRO A 335 1.20 31.09 11.19
N GLY A 336 1.52 29.80 11.11
CA GLY A 336 1.81 28.95 12.26
C GLY A 336 3.29 28.94 12.63
N ALA A 337 3.60 28.84 13.92
CA ALA A 337 4.97 28.64 14.43
C ALA A 337 5.46 27.18 14.36
N ARG A 338 4.62 26.28 13.80
CA ARG A 338 4.85 24.84 13.65
C ARG A 338 4.27 24.42 12.31
N ARG A 339 4.82 23.35 11.74
CA ARG A 339 4.26 22.72 10.53
C ARG A 339 2.89 22.15 10.85
N GLU A 340 1.88 22.48 10.07
CA GLU A 340 0.50 22.08 10.36
C GLU A 340 0.00 21.04 9.37
N PHE A 341 -0.54 19.93 9.89
CA PHE A 341 -1.18 18.88 9.11
C PHE A 341 -2.69 18.97 9.30
N LEU A 342 -3.33 19.72 8.39
CA LEU A 342 -4.75 20.05 8.47
C LEU A 342 -5.58 18.91 7.85
N ARG A 343 -6.61 18.46 8.55
CA ARG A 343 -7.52 17.43 8.03
C ARG A 343 -8.36 18.03 6.92
N ALA A 344 -8.34 17.39 5.76
CA ALA A 344 -8.88 17.96 4.55
C ALA A 344 -9.52 16.89 3.64
N ARG A 345 -10.46 17.32 2.80
CA ARG A 345 -11.23 16.48 1.90
C ARG A 345 -11.13 17.00 0.47
N ILE A 346 -11.01 16.11 -0.50
CA ILE A 346 -11.04 16.47 -1.92
C ILE A 346 -12.49 16.78 -2.29
N GLN A 347 -12.69 17.92 -2.94
CA GLN A 347 -13.99 18.35 -3.44
C GLN A 347 -14.20 17.80 -4.86
N ASN A 348 -15.46 17.65 -5.28
CA ASN A 348 -15.78 17.23 -6.64
C ASN A 348 -15.25 18.19 -7.72
N THR A 349 -14.96 19.44 -7.34
CA THR A 349 -14.32 20.46 -8.19
C THR A 349 -12.83 20.19 -8.44
N GLY A 350 -12.23 19.24 -7.73
CA GLY A 350 -10.79 18.93 -7.74
C GLY A 350 -9.96 19.76 -6.76
N GLY A 351 -10.55 20.75 -6.10
CA GLY A 351 -9.92 21.48 -5.00
C GLY A 351 -9.96 20.71 -3.67
N VAL A 352 -9.28 21.22 -2.65
CA VAL A 352 -9.26 20.62 -1.31
C VAL A 352 -9.85 21.61 -0.29
N ALA A 353 -10.77 21.13 0.55
CA ALA A 353 -11.34 21.90 1.66
C ALA A 353 -10.86 21.34 3.01
N ILE A 354 -10.63 22.22 3.99
CA ILE A 354 -10.26 21.80 5.35
C ILE A 354 -11.48 21.66 6.25
N TYR A 355 -11.40 20.77 7.23
CA TYR A 355 -12.41 20.70 8.28
C TYR A 355 -12.36 21.98 9.13
N PRO A 356 -13.50 22.62 9.46
CA PRO A 356 -13.48 23.91 10.17
C PRO A 356 -12.77 23.87 11.53
N ASN A 357 -12.97 22.78 12.29
CA ASN A 357 -12.37 22.63 13.62
C ASN A 357 -11.12 21.73 13.58
N GLN A 358 -9.95 22.35 13.50
CA GLN A 358 -8.65 21.67 13.44
C GLN A 358 -8.05 21.32 14.81
N SER A 359 -8.83 21.36 15.91
CA SER A 359 -8.36 20.98 17.25
C SER A 359 -7.91 19.51 17.32
N SER A 360 -6.94 19.22 18.19
CA SER A 360 -6.36 17.87 18.34
C SER A 360 -7.29 16.85 19.01
N GLY A 361 -8.37 17.31 19.64
CA GLY A 361 -9.38 16.44 20.25
C GLY A 361 -10.53 16.05 19.32
N VAL A 362 -10.61 16.63 18.11
CA VAL A 362 -11.80 16.55 17.25
C VAL A 362 -11.67 15.38 16.27
N LEU A 363 -11.88 14.16 16.76
CA LEU A 363 -11.72 12.94 15.96
C LEU A 363 -12.69 12.86 14.76
N THR A 364 -13.84 13.54 14.82
CA THR A 364 -14.76 13.67 13.67
C THR A 364 -14.09 14.26 12.44
N SER A 365 -13.07 15.11 12.61
CA SER A 365 -12.30 15.65 11.49
C SER A 365 -11.48 14.59 10.76
N CYS A 366 -10.98 13.56 11.45
CA CYS A 366 -10.28 12.44 10.82
C CYS A 366 -11.24 11.53 10.07
N ALA A 367 -12.42 11.23 10.64
CA ALA A 367 -13.44 10.44 9.97
C ALA A 367 -14.05 11.15 8.75
N TRP A 368 -14.02 12.48 8.73
CA TRP A 368 -14.49 13.28 7.59
C TRP A 368 -13.43 13.44 6.48
N ALA A 369 -12.15 13.46 6.80
CA ALA A 369 -11.11 13.81 5.84
C ALA A 369 -10.76 12.68 4.86
N ASP A 370 -10.27 13.07 3.68
CA ASP A 370 -9.64 12.17 2.71
C ASP A 370 -8.11 12.20 2.80
N GLY A 371 -7.55 13.10 3.62
CA GLY A 371 -6.11 13.31 3.74
C GLY A 371 -5.72 14.47 4.64
N LEU A 372 -4.45 14.83 4.56
CA LEU A 372 -3.84 15.94 5.30
C LEU A 372 -3.31 16.99 4.30
N VAL A 373 -3.65 18.26 4.51
CA VAL A 373 -2.89 19.36 3.90
C VAL A 373 -1.70 19.68 4.78
N ASP A 374 -0.53 19.70 4.18
CA ASP A 374 0.76 19.96 4.81
C ASP A 374 1.14 21.43 4.61
N ILE A 375 1.04 22.22 5.68
CA ILE A 375 1.32 23.65 5.73
C ILE A 375 2.65 23.88 6.42
N GLU A 376 3.59 24.49 5.71
CA GLU A 376 4.92 24.82 6.24
C GLU A 376 4.87 25.90 7.33
N ILE A 377 5.93 25.96 8.14
CA ILE A 377 6.06 27.00 9.18
C ILE A 377 6.02 28.38 8.52
N GLY A 378 5.17 29.27 9.03
CA GLY A 378 5.00 30.62 8.50
C GLY A 378 4.17 30.72 7.23
N GLN A 379 3.69 29.61 6.65
CA GLN A 379 2.88 29.63 5.44
C GLN A 379 1.45 30.11 5.71
N THR A 380 0.94 30.96 4.83
CA THR A 380 -0.49 31.28 4.69
C THR A 380 -1.01 30.76 3.37
N VAL A 381 -2.31 30.48 3.27
CA VAL A 381 -2.96 29.95 2.07
C VAL A 381 -4.21 30.75 1.76
N ARG A 382 -4.43 31.08 0.49
CA ARG A 382 -5.68 31.62 -0.04
C ARG A 382 -6.35 30.62 -0.97
N PRO A 383 -7.67 30.74 -1.18
CA PRO A 383 -8.35 29.95 -2.20
C PRO A 383 -7.68 30.11 -3.57
N GLY A 384 -7.46 29.00 -4.27
CA GLY A 384 -6.74 28.94 -5.54
C GLY A 384 -5.22 28.79 -5.43
N ASP A 385 -4.62 28.84 -4.23
CA ASP A 385 -3.21 28.52 -4.06
C ASP A 385 -2.96 27.01 -4.21
N TRP A 386 -1.73 26.64 -4.58
CA TRP A 386 -1.31 25.24 -4.58
C TRP A 386 -0.82 24.85 -3.18
N VAL A 387 -1.37 23.77 -2.64
CA VAL A 387 -0.97 23.19 -1.34
C VAL A 387 -0.55 21.73 -1.51
N ARG A 388 0.31 21.27 -0.60
CA ARG A 388 0.76 19.87 -0.56
C ARG A 388 -0.29 19.04 0.18
N PHE A 389 -0.93 18.10 -0.51
CA PHE A 389 -1.94 17.21 0.03
C PHE A 389 -1.43 15.78 0.13
N ILE A 390 -1.58 15.16 1.29
CA ILE A 390 -1.18 13.78 1.59
C ILE A 390 -2.47 12.95 1.74
N PRO A 391 -2.85 12.14 0.74
CA PRO A 391 -4.07 11.35 0.80
C PRO A 391 -4.01 10.29 1.89
N PHE A 392 -5.13 10.02 2.56
CA PHE A 392 -5.26 8.88 3.47
C PHE A 392 -5.08 7.54 2.76
N ALA A 393 -5.37 7.45 1.46
CA ALA A 393 -5.02 6.27 0.68
C ALA A 393 -3.52 5.92 0.74
N GLU A 394 -2.63 6.92 0.89
CA GLU A 394 -1.19 6.73 1.06
C GLU A 394 -0.78 6.48 2.53
N LEU A 395 -1.65 6.81 3.49
CA LEU A 395 -1.36 6.77 4.93
C LEU A 395 -2.04 5.64 5.68
N LEU A 396 -3.08 5.02 5.12
CA LEU A 396 -3.88 3.98 5.77
C LEU A 396 -3.68 2.59 5.15
N SER A 397 -2.99 2.52 4.01
CA SER A 397 -2.68 1.28 3.29
C SER A 397 -1.30 0.74 3.58
#